data_AF-A0A2W4LSL9-F1
#
_entry.id   AF-A0A2W4LSL9-F1
#
_cell.length_a   1.000
_cell.length_b   1.000
_cell.length_c   1.000
_cell.angle_alpha   90.00
_cell.angle_beta   90.00
_cell.angle_gamma   90.00
#
_symmetry.space_group_name_H-M   'P 1'
#
loop_
_entity.id
_entity.type
_entity.pdbx_description
1 polymer ?
#
loop_
_entity_poly.entity_id
_entity_poly.type
_entity_poly.pdbx_seq_one_letter_code
_entity_poly.pdbx_strand_id
1 'polypeptide(L)'
;MVYDFSAVLDPQRGVAKLIGELADAKTVKQEKVGEVSAYKIDGTATKESIAGLVPQAAADVPVSLWVTAEGHQPVQATATFPGEPAGKLTVTLSKINEPVTVEPPA
;
A
#
# COMPACT_ATOMS: atom_id res chain seq x y z
N MET A 1 -13.66 -5.82 -18.61
CA MET A 1 -13.44 -5.17 -17.31
C MET A 1 -12.19 -4.33 -17.43
N VAL A 2 -12.32 -3.01 -17.30
CA VAL A 2 -11.18 -2.08 -17.37
C VAL A 2 -10.75 -1.82 -15.93
N TYR A 3 -9.53 -2.25 -15.58
CA TYR A 3 -8.92 -1.97 -14.28
C TYR A 3 -8.18 -0.63 -14.40
N ASP A 4 -8.65 0.39 -13.68
CA ASP A 4 -8.05 1.72 -13.73
C ASP A 4 -6.92 1.83 -12.70
N PHE A 5 -5.68 1.69 -13.16
CA PHE A 5 -4.49 1.82 -12.33
C PHE A 5 -4.31 3.23 -11.73
N SER A 6 -4.96 4.26 -12.28
CA SER A 6 -4.89 5.61 -11.72
C SER A 6 -5.56 5.70 -10.34
N ALA A 7 -6.52 4.80 -10.05
CA ALA A 7 -7.15 4.69 -8.74
C ALA A 7 -6.16 4.28 -7.64
N VAL A 8 -5.06 3.60 -7.97
CA VAL A 8 -4.04 3.16 -6.99
C VAL A 8 -3.30 4.34 -6.38
N LEU A 9 -3.07 5.40 -7.17
CA LEU A 9 -2.36 6.61 -6.74
C LEU A 9 -3.30 7.78 -6.40
N ASP A 10 -4.61 7.59 -6.54
CA ASP A 10 -5.61 8.59 -6.17
C ASP A 10 -5.53 8.89 -4.66
N PRO A 11 -5.36 10.15 -4.23
CA PRO A 11 -5.24 10.49 -2.81
C PRO A 11 -6.53 10.26 -2.02
N GLN A 12 -7.69 10.24 -2.68
CA GLN A 12 -8.99 10.06 -2.05
C GLN A 12 -9.51 8.62 -2.09
N ARG A 13 -9.02 7.79 -3.01
CA ARG A 13 -9.52 6.41 -3.22
C ARG A 13 -8.43 5.36 -3.33
N GLY A 14 -7.17 5.78 -3.38
CA GLY A 14 -6.02 4.93 -3.61
C GLY A 14 -5.29 4.49 -2.35
N VAL A 15 -4.09 3.97 -2.55
CA VAL A 15 -3.26 3.36 -1.50
C VAL A 15 -2.93 4.35 -0.38
N ALA A 16 -2.84 5.65 -0.70
CA ALA A 16 -2.63 6.71 0.29
C ALA A 16 -3.79 6.81 1.29
N LYS A 17 -5.03 6.74 0.82
CA LYS A 17 -6.23 6.77 1.67
C LYS A 17 -6.30 5.52 2.54
N LEU A 18 -6.02 4.35 1.97
CA LEU A 18 -5.97 3.09 2.71
C LEU A 18 -4.94 3.12 3.83
N ILE A 19 -3.74 3.64 3.56
CA ILE A 19 -2.69 3.78 4.56
C ILE A 19 -3.12 4.75 5.67
N GLY A 20 -3.78 5.85 5.32
CA GLY A 20 -4.26 6.84 6.28
C GLY A 20 -5.43 6.38 7.17
N GLU A 21 -6.23 5.42 6.71
CA GLU A 21 -7.41 4.90 7.42
C GLU A 21 -7.17 3.53 8.10
N LEU A 22 -5.92 3.09 8.23
CA LEU A 22 -5.61 1.80 8.86
C LEU A 22 -6.10 1.75 10.31
N ALA A 23 -7.00 0.82 10.59
CA ALA A 23 -7.41 0.49 11.94
C ALA A 23 -6.29 -0.27 12.67
N ASP A 24 -6.18 -0.06 13.97
CA ASP A 24 -5.22 -0.73 14.86
C ASP A 24 -3.75 -0.65 14.40
N ALA A 25 -3.41 0.43 13.67
CA ALA A 25 -2.07 0.66 13.16
C ALA A 25 -1.06 0.73 14.30
N LYS A 26 -0.11 -0.23 14.31
CA LYS A 26 0.93 -0.33 15.33
C LYS A 26 2.29 -0.60 14.72
N THR A 27 3.30 0.12 15.20
CA THR A 27 4.70 -0.19 14.88
C THR A 27 5.07 -1.50 15.56
N VAL A 28 5.46 -2.50 14.77
CA VAL A 28 5.73 -3.86 15.25
C VAL A 28 7.22 -4.09 15.44
N LYS A 29 8.04 -3.57 14.52
CA LYS A 29 9.50 -3.68 14.55
C LYS A 29 10.15 -2.69 13.59
N GLN A 30 11.44 -2.49 13.77
CA GLN A 30 12.31 -1.86 12.77
C GLN A 30 13.02 -2.95 11.97
N GLU A 31 12.98 -2.87 10.65
CA GLU A 31 13.67 -3.81 9.75
C GLU A 31 14.18 -3.11 8.48
N LYS A 32 15.06 -3.77 7.73
CA LYS A 32 15.51 -3.26 6.43
C LYS A 32 14.59 -3.74 5.32
N VAL A 33 14.14 -2.82 4.48
CA VAL A 33 13.48 -3.12 3.20
C VAL A 33 14.48 -2.81 2.09
N GLY A 34 15.11 -3.86 1.55
CA GLY A 34 16.30 -3.71 0.72
C GLY A 34 17.45 -3.09 1.52
N GLU A 35 17.95 -1.94 1.07
CA GLU A 35 19.03 -1.20 1.76
C GLU A 35 18.51 -0.12 2.73
N VAL A 36 17.19 0.14 2.75
CA VAL A 36 16.59 1.23 3.54
C VAL A 36 16.13 0.73 4.91
N SER A 37 16.54 1.43 5.98
CA SER A 37 16.05 1.19 7.34
C SER A 37 14.61 1.70 7.48
N ALA A 38 13.69 0.83 7.87
CA ALA A 38 12.26 1.13 7.90
C ALA A 38 11.56 0.59 9.17
N TYR A 39 10.53 1.29 9.63
CA TYR A 39 9.60 0.79 10.62
C TYR A 39 8.48 0.01 9.93
N LYS A 40 8.28 -1.24 10.36
CA LYS A 40 7.12 -2.05 9.98
C LYS A 40 5.94 -1.68 10.87
N ILE A 41 4.85 -1.26 10.24
CA ILE A 41 3.57 -0.95 10.84
C ILE A 41 2.57 -1.99 10.34
N ASP A 42 1.92 -2.71 11.24
CA ASP A 42 0.80 -3.58 10.89
C ASP A 42 -0.51 -2.89 11.27
N GLY A 43 -1.52 -3.02 10.42
CA GLY A 43 -2.87 -2.52 10.64
C GLY A 43 -3.88 -3.29 9.81
N THR A 44 -5.13 -2.87 9.90
CA THR A 44 -6.25 -3.50 9.20
C THR A 44 -6.94 -2.47 8.33
N ALA A 45 -7.01 -2.73 7.02
CA ALA A 45 -7.88 -1.97 6.13
C ALA A 45 -9.29 -2.54 6.25
N THR A 46 -10.25 -1.71 6.64
CA THR A 46 -11.64 -2.13 6.75
C THR A 46 -12.23 -2.44 5.38
N LYS A 47 -13.24 -3.30 5.34
CA LYS A 47 -14.00 -3.62 4.12
C LYS A 47 -14.45 -2.38 3.35
N GLU A 48 -14.91 -1.35 4.05
CA GLU A 48 -15.39 -0.10 3.44
C GLU A 48 -14.26 0.67 2.75
N SER A 49 -13.09 0.77 3.38
CA SER A 49 -11.95 1.49 2.81
C SER A 49 -11.39 0.77 1.57
N ILE A 50 -11.42 -0.57 1.53
CA ILE A 50 -10.82 -1.33 0.44
C ILE A 50 -11.75 -1.63 -0.76
N ALA A 51 -13.07 -1.47 -0.57
CA ALA A 51 -14.05 -1.60 -1.64
C ALA A 51 -13.81 -0.64 -2.82
N GLY A 52 -13.13 0.50 -2.58
CA GLY A 52 -12.73 1.45 -3.63
C GLY A 52 -11.60 0.97 -4.55
N LEU A 53 -10.80 -0.01 -4.13
CA LEU A 53 -9.62 -0.51 -4.85
C LEU A 53 -9.77 -1.93 -5.38
N VAL A 54 -10.48 -2.78 -4.63
CA VAL A 54 -10.75 -4.16 -5.02
C VAL A 54 -12.26 -4.38 -5.02
N PRO A 55 -12.90 -4.35 -6.21
CA PRO A 55 -14.29 -4.76 -6.34
C PRO A 55 -14.41 -6.20 -5.83
N GLN A 56 -15.32 -6.44 -4.88
CA GLN A 56 -15.55 -7.72 -4.17
C GLN A 56 -14.74 -8.01 -2.91
N ALA A 57 -14.09 -7.03 -2.29
CA ALA A 57 -13.58 -7.22 -0.94
C ALA A 57 -14.73 -7.56 0.04
N ALA A 58 -14.76 -8.80 0.53
CA ALA A 58 -15.86 -9.30 1.36
C ALA A 58 -15.62 -9.07 2.86
N ALA A 59 -14.37 -8.80 3.26
CA ALA A 59 -13.92 -8.75 4.64
C ALA A 59 -12.78 -7.74 4.81
N ASP A 60 -12.45 -7.46 6.07
CA ASP A 60 -11.30 -6.65 6.45
C ASP A 60 -9.99 -7.32 6.02
N VAL A 61 -9.02 -6.49 5.65
CA VAL A 61 -7.78 -6.91 4.99
C VAL A 61 -6.59 -6.52 5.85
N PRO A 62 -5.75 -7.48 6.29
CA PRO A 62 -4.52 -7.15 6.99
C PRO A 62 -3.53 -6.48 6.04
N VAL A 63 -2.97 -5.37 6.50
CA VAL A 63 -2.00 -4.56 5.78
C VAL A 63 -0.74 -4.39 6.61
N SER A 64 0.40 -4.58 5.95
CA SER A 64 1.70 -4.21 6.48
C SER A 64 2.24 -3.04 5.67
N LEU A 65 2.66 -1.98 6.36
CA LEU A 65 3.30 -0.79 5.81
C LEU A 65 4.72 -0.69 6.33
N TRP A 66 5.65 -0.31 5.46
CA TRP A 66 7.00 0.04 5.83
C TRP A 66 7.24 1.50 5.51
N VAL A 67 7.67 2.25 6.52
CA VAL A 67 8.05 3.67 6.39
C VAL A 67 9.51 3.85 6.76
N THR A 68 10.23 4.75 6.08
CA THR A 68 11.63 5.04 6.40
C THR A 68 11.77 5.46 7.86
N ALA A 69 12.83 4.97 8.52
CA ALA A 69 13.14 5.37 9.88
C ALA A 69 13.47 6.87 9.96
N GLU A 70 14.03 7.42 8.88
CA GLU A 70 14.28 8.85 8.70
C GLU A 70 13.26 9.44 7.72
N GLY A 71 12.47 10.42 8.18
CA GLY A 71 11.51 11.15 7.31
C GLY A 71 10.16 10.46 7.05
N HIS A 72 9.94 9.25 7.58
CA HIS A 72 8.65 8.53 7.59
C HIS A 72 7.97 8.38 6.21
N GLN A 73 8.76 8.22 5.15
CA GLN A 73 8.26 8.03 3.79
C GLN A 73 7.90 6.56 3.55
N PRO A 74 6.77 6.25 2.88
CA PRO A 74 6.41 4.87 2.58
C PRO A 74 7.38 4.26 1.56
N VAL A 75 7.95 3.10 1.89
CA VAL A 75 8.87 2.33 1.01
C VAL A 75 8.27 1.03 0.52
N GLN A 76 7.33 0.47 1.27
CA GLN A 76 6.63 -0.75 0.87
C GLN A 76 5.29 -0.82 1.56
N ALA A 77 4.29 -1.38 0.88
CA ALA A 77 3.03 -1.78 1.45
C ALA A 77 2.67 -3.19 0.96
N THR A 78 2.04 -3.97 1.81
CA THR A 78 1.56 -5.31 1.47
C THR A 78 0.16 -5.46 2.00
N ALA A 79 -0.77 -5.84 1.13
CA ALA A 79 -2.13 -6.20 1.48
C ALA A 79 -2.36 -7.68 1.14
N THR A 80 -2.92 -8.43 2.09
CA THR A 80 -3.25 -9.85 1.89
C THR A 80 -4.76 -9.99 1.82
N PHE A 81 -5.29 -10.11 0.62
CA PHE A 81 -6.73 -10.18 0.38
C PHE A 81 -7.26 -11.58 0.75
N PRO A 82 -8.22 -11.67 1.69
CA PRO A 82 -8.91 -12.91 1.98
C PRO A 82 -9.88 -13.24 0.83
N GLY A 83 -9.93 -14.51 0.43
CA GLY A 83 -10.81 -14.96 -0.66
C GLY A 83 -10.21 -16.15 -1.40
N GLU A 84 -10.93 -16.64 -2.41
CA GLU A 84 -10.49 -17.72 -3.29
C GLU A 84 -10.56 -17.22 -4.74
N PRO A 85 -9.41 -16.97 -5.40
CA PRO A 85 -8.05 -17.20 -4.92
C PRO A 85 -7.57 -16.15 -3.91
N ALA A 86 -6.85 -16.60 -2.88
CA ALA A 86 -6.18 -15.71 -1.94
C ALA A 86 -5.09 -14.93 -2.68
N GLY A 87 -5.15 -13.61 -2.61
CA GLY A 87 -4.27 -12.72 -3.35
C GLY A 87 -3.37 -11.94 -2.41
N LYS A 88 -2.07 -11.87 -2.72
CA LYS A 88 -1.14 -10.97 -2.04
C LYS A 88 -0.72 -9.88 -3.01
N LEU A 89 -1.05 -8.63 -2.69
CA LEU A 89 -0.55 -7.47 -3.40
C LEU A 89 0.61 -6.87 -2.60
N THR A 90 1.79 -6.82 -3.22
CA THR A 90 2.94 -6.12 -2.65
C THR A 90 3.25 -4.95 -3.56
N VAL A 91 3.24 -3.74 -2.99
CA VAL A 91 3.63 -2.51 -3.68
C VAL A 91 4.90 -2.03 -3.02
N THR A 92 6.00 -2.03 -3.76
CA THR A 92 7.26 -1.44 -3.30
C THR A 92 7.41 -0.09 -3.97
N LEU A 93 7.52 0.96 -3.15
CA LEU A 93 7.75 2.31 -3.64
C LEU A 93 9.23 2.61 -3.46
N SER A 94 9.89 3.01 -4.54
CA SER A 94 11.29 3.42 -4.54
C SER A 94 11.42 4.74 -5.26
N LYS A 95 12.55 5.44 -5.08
CA LYS A 95 12.83 6.72 -5.75
C LYS A 95 11.78 7.80 -5.45
N ILE A 96 11.31 7.86 -4.20
CA ILE A 96 10.31 8.83 -3.76
C ILE A 96 10.83 10.26 -4.00
N ASN A 97 10.03 11.09 -4.69
CA ASN A 97 10.37 12.44 -5.14
C ASN A 97 11.50 12.55 -6.19
N GLU A 98 11.95 11.45 -6.78
CA GLU A 98 12.88 11.53 -7.91
C GLU A 98 12.13 12.01 -9.17
N PRO A 99 12.63 13.02 -9.91
CA PRO A 99 12.01 13.46 -11.15
C PRO A 99 12.01 12.31 -12.18
N VAL A 100 10.83 11.95 -12.67
CA VAL A 100 10.66 10.94 -13.72
C VAL A 100 10.53 11.62 -15.08
N THR A 101 11.25 11.10 -16.07
CA THR A 101 11.09 11.52 -17.48
C THR A 101 10.16 10.52 -18.15
N VAL A 102 9.07 11.01 -18.74
CA VAL A 102 8.10 10.17 -19.48
C VAL A 102 8.34 10.36 -20.96
N GLU A 103 8.79 9.31 -21.65
CA GLU A 103 8.95 9.29 -23.11
C GLU A 103 7.81 8.47 -23.74
N PRO A 104 7.25 8.90 -24.89
CA PRO A 104 6.22 8.13 -25.59
C PRO A 104 6.79 6.80 -26.12
N PRO A 105 6.00 5.70 -26.12
CA PRO A 105 6.43 4.44 -26.71
C PRO A 105 6.62 4.60 -28.22
N ALA A 106 7.64 3.91 -28.76
CA ALA A 106 8.02 3.94 -30.18
C ALA A 106 6.96 3.37 -31.12
#